data_AF-A0A1U9UUL8-F1
#
_entry.id   AF-A0A1U9UUL8-F1
#
_cell.length_a   1.000
_cell.length_b   1.000
_cell.length_c   1.000
_cell.angle_alpha   90.00
_cell.angle_beta   90.00
_cell.angle_gamma   90.00
#
_symmetry.space_group_name_H-M   'P 1'
#
loop_
_entity.id
_entity.type
_entity.pdbx_description
1 polymer ?
#
loop_
_entity_poly.entity_id
_entity_poly.type
_entity_poly.pdbx_seq_one_letter_code
_entity_poly.pdbx_strand_id
1 'polypeptide(L)'
;MVTTVTSYTDGRNRALPGEGYDGVVQVSVAGYYGTGVLLYDGRAVLTAAHLFSHGSTAASVQFETMAGSQTLTASQVSVLSSYDAINGNDDLALVWLSGSAPATADRYDLYRGSDEIGQTLTMVGYGVPGTGASGDLTSYSANPIRQKAGNQFDADAATLKDWLGSGMGWTPTAGTQLVADFDNGASAQDALGRLVNRPGTGLGQNEGLISPGDSGGPAFLNGQVAGIASYTASLSNGGVHPDIDSQTNSSYGEIAAWQRVSAYQQWIDQSARAHYPNAPTKPSEVRKVVAEGNSGISYAYFLVQFTGMRSDPAQKLSVDYATRDGTATAGQDYLPAHGTLVLYPNENQAVIPVEIVGDTTPEPDETFYLDVTNPVGGSFGDGVIKLTAMRTIVNDDVFPA
;
A
#
# COMPACT_ATOMS: atom_id res chain seq x y z
N MET A 1 -8.85 -13.15 2.96
CA MET A 1 -10.15 -13.09 2.39
C MET A 1 -10.89 -12.41 3.47
N VAL A 2 -11.31 -11.23 3.13
CA VAL A 2 -12.25 -10.49 3.91
C VAL A 2 -13.46 -11.39 4.20
N THR A 3 -13.89 -11.53 5.44
CA THR A 3 -15.23 -12.06 5.72
C THR A 3 -16.23 -11.04 5.19
N THR A 4 -17.16 -11.46 4.33
CA THR A 4 -18.10 -10.51 3.70
C THR A 4 -19.54 -10.81 4.06
N VAL A 5 -20.46 -9.91 3.73
CA VAL A 5 -21.89 -10.18 3.91
C VAL A 5 -22.37 -11.37 3.06
N THR A 6 -21.68 -11.65 1.94
CA THR A 6 -22.07 -12.67 0.95
C THR A 6 -21.06 -13.80 0.84
N SER A 7 -21.36 -14.84 0.04
CA SER A 7 -20.41 -15.93 -0.17
C SER A 7 -19.16 -15.44 -0.91
N TYR A 8 -18.01 -16.05 -0.63
CA TYR A 8 -16.77 -15.84 -1.38
C TYR A 8 -16.86 -16.20 -2.87
N THR A 9 -17.89 -16.96 -3.26
CA THR A 9 -18.18 -17.28 -4.66
C THR A 9 -18.90 -16.15 -5.39
N ASP A 10 -19.34 -15.11 -4.68
CA ASP A 10 -19.91 -13.90 -5.26
C ASP A 10 -18.82 -13.10 -5.99
N GLY A 11 -19.05 -12.82 -7.28
CA GLY A 11 -18.11 -12.11 -8.12
C GLY A 11 -17.77 -10.70 -7.62
N ARG A 12 -18.64 -10.06 -6.83
CA ARG A 12 -18.39 -8.72 -6.26
C ARG A 12 -17.20 -8.69 -5.31
N ASN A 13 -17.00 -9.79 -4.59
CA ASN A 13 -15.93 -9.92 -3.61
C ASN A 13 -14.62 -10.35 -4.27
N ARG A 14 -14.61 -10.71 -5.55
CA ARG A 14 -13.42 -11.17 -6.26
C ARG A 14 -12.65 -9.99 -6.85
N ALA A 15 -11.32 -10.10 -6.81
CA ALA A 15 -10.40 -9.25 -7.56
C ALA A 15 -9.58 -10.13 -8.48
N LEU A 16 -10.15 -10.47 -9.65
CA LEU A 16 -9.51 -11.35 -10.61
C LEU A 16 -8.33 -10.65 -11.31
N PRO A 17 -7.35 -11.41 -11.82
CA PRO A 17 -6.25 -10.84 -12.60
C PRO A 17 -6.74 -9.96 -13.75
N GLY A 18 -6.24 -8.73 -13.84
CA GLY A 18 -6.64 -7.75 -14.84
C GLY A 18 -7.89 -6.93 -14.54
N GLU A 19 -8.58 -7.20 -13.44
CA GLU A 19 -9.73 -6.40 -12.97
C GLU A 19 -9.33 -5.30 -11.97
N GLY A 20 -8.02 -5.10 -11.78
CA GLY A 20 -7.42 -4.24 -10.76
C GLY A 20 -6.98 -5.03 -9.52
N TYR A 21 -6.14 -4.40 -8.70
CA TYR A 21 -5.52 -5.01 -7.51
C TYR A 21 -4.45 -6.06 -7.81
N ASP A 22 -3.86 -6.02 -9.01
CA ASP A 22 -2.82 -6.96 -9.43
C ASP A 22 -1.48 -6.77 -8.69
N GLY A 23 -1.28 -5.60 -8.08
CA GLY A 23 -0.19 -5.33 -7.15
C GLY A 23 -0.50 -5.68 -5.69
N VAL A 24 -1.69 -6.17 -5.38
CA VAL A 24 -1.97 -6.80 -4.08
C VAL A 24 -1.52 -8.26 -4.18
N VAL A 25 -0.60 -8.64 -3.30
CA VAL A 25 0.21 -9.85 -3.42
C VAL A 25 0.13 -10.72 -2.17
N GLN A 26 0.36 -12.01 -2.35
CA GLN A 26 0.54 -12.92 -1.22
C GLN A 26 2.01 -12.86 -0.77
N VAL A 27 2.24 -12.61 0.52
CA VAL A 27 3.57 -12.61 1.13
C VAL A 27 3.69 -13.85 2.02
N SER A 28 4.65 -14.72 1.75
CA SER A 28 4.88 -15.94 2.53
C SER A 28 6.19 -15.88 3.30
N VAL A 29 6.15 -16.22 4.59
CA VAL A 29 7.29 -16.19 5.52
C VAL A 29 7.26 -17.44 6.40
N ALA A 30 8.31 -18.25 6.35
CA ALA A 30 8.47 -19.43 7.22
C ALA A 30 7.24 -20.39 7.27
N GLY A 31 6.54 -20.57 6.15
CA GLY A 31 5.36 -21.45 6.05
C GLY A 31 4.04 -20.78 6.45
N TYR A 32 4.08 -19.55 6.93
CA TYR A 32 2.92 -18.67 7.10
C TYR A 32 2.77 -17.79 5.87
N TYR A 33 1.59 -17.20 5.70
CA TYR A 33 1.36 -16.19 4.68
C TYR A 33 0.49 -15.04 5.21
N GLY A 34 0.63 -13.91 4.54
CA GLY A 34 -0.21 -12.74 4.66
C GLY A 34 -0.39 -12.10 3.29
N THR A 35 -0.79 -10.83 3.32
CA THR A 35 -0.99 -10.00 2.15
C THR A 35 0.01 -8.84 2.16
N GLY A 36 0.36 -8.30 1.00
CA GLY A 36 1.08 -7.04 0.86
C GLY A 36 0.61 -6.25 -0.34
N VAL A 37 1.12 -5.04 -0.48
CA VAL A 37 0.82 -4.15 -1.62
C VAL A 37 2.11 -3.62 -2.26
N LEU A 38 2.20 -3.73 -3.59
CA LEU A 38 3.30 -3.20 -4.37
C LEU A 38 3.24 -1.67 -4.41
N LEU A 39 4.32 -1.03 -3.98
CA LEU A 39 4.41 0.43 -3.97
C LEU A 39 4.64 1.00 -5.38
N TYR A 40 4.36 2.30 -5.51
CA TYR A 40 4.53 3.10 -6.73
C TYR A 40 5.88 2.95 -7.44
N ASP A 41 6.93 2.51 -6.74
CA ASP A 41 8.28 2.31 -7.30
C ASP A 41 8.47 0.95 -8.00
N GLY A 42 7.53 0.01 -7.85
CA GLY A 42 7.61 -1.33 -8.42
C GLY A 42 8.65 -2.26 -7.77
N ARG A 43 9.28 -1.87 -6.66
CA ARG A 43 10.43 -2.60 -6.06
C ARG A 43 10.16 -3.14 -4.68
N ALA A 44 9.27 -2.49 -3.93
CA ALA A 44 8.99 -2.85 -2.55
C ALA A 44 7.51 -3.16 -2.35
N VAL A 45 7.26 -4.14 -1.49
CA VAL A 45 5.93 -4.49 -1.00
C VAL A 45 5.81 -4.02 0.44
N LEU A 46 4.80 -3.21 0.71
CA LEU A 46 4.41 -2.84 2.07
C LEU A 46 3.48 -3.91 2.64
N THR A 47 3.75 -4.36 3.87
CA THR A 47 3.03 -5.45 4.55
C THR A 47 3.13 -5.29 6.07
N ALA A 48 2.63 -6.25 6.84
CA ALA A 48 2.65 -6.24 8.30
C ALA A 48 3.99 -6.75 8.86
N ALA A 49 4.45 -6.15 9.97
CA ALA A 49 5.65 -6.56 10.68
C ALA A 49 5.50 -7.95 11.31
N HIS A 50 4.31 -8.28 11.81
CA HIS A 50 4.09 -9.52 12.55
C HIS A 50 4.27 -10.79 11.70
N LEU A 51 4.21 -10.69 10.36
CA LEU A 51 4.59 -11.79 9.46
C LEU A 51 6.03 -12.25 9.66
N PHE A 52 6.90 -11.37 10.14
CA PHE A 52 8.33 -11.62 10.38
C PHE A 52 8.65 -11.92 11.85
N SER A 53 7.64 -12.02 12.72
CA SER A 53 7.81 -12.30 14.15
C SER A 53 8.29 -13.72 14.47
N HIS A 54 8.27 -14.63 13.47
CA HIS A 54 8.70 -16.02 13.59
C HIS A 54 10.21 -16.24 13.41
N GLY A 55 11.02 -15.17 13.41
CA GLY A 55 12.48 -15.25 13.37
C GLY A 55 13.08 -15.52 11.99
N SER A 56 12.31 -15.32 10.91
CA SER A 56 12.77 -15.41 9.52
C SER A 56 12.53 -14.10 8.79
N THR A 57 13.54 -13.66 8.04
CA THR A 57 13.42 -12.58 7.04
C THR A 57 13.38 -13.11 5.60
N ALA A 58 13.52 -14.42 5.42
CA ALA A 58 13.32 -15.05 4.12
C ALA A 58 11.82 -15.06 3.80
N ALA A 59 11.45 -14.35 2.74
CA ALA A 59 10.09 -14.24 2.26
C ALA A 59 9.99 -14.47 0.75
N SER A 60 8.82 -14.91 0.31
CA SER A 60 8.45 -14.92 -1.10
C SER A 60 7.19 -14.10 -1.33
N VAL A 61 7.14 -13.40 -2.45
CA VAL A 61 6.03 -12.55 -2.89
C VAL A 61 5.45 -13.16 -4.16
N GLN A 62 4.17 -13.53 -4.13
CA GLN A 62 3.47 -14.08 -5.28
C GLN A 62 2.53 -13.03 -5.88
N PHE A 63 2.74 -12.76 -7.16
CA PHE A 63 1.91 -11.92 -8.01
C PHE A 63 0.96 -12.79 -8.81
N GLU A 64 -0.29 -12.36 -8.90
CA GLU A 64 -1.29 -12.93 -9.81
C GLU A 64 -1.77 -11.79 -10.72
N THR A 65 -1.36 -11.85 -12.00
CA THR A 65 -1.68 -10.83 -13.00
C THR A 65 -2.21 -11.48 -14.27
N MET A 66 -2.65 -10.69 -15.26
CA MET A 66 -3.08 -11.24 -16.56
C MET A 66 -1.98 -12.04 -17.28
N ALA A 67 -0.71 -11.79 -16.97
CA ALA A 67 0.43 -12.56 -17.49
C ALA A 67 0.61 -13.94 -16.80
N GLY A 68 -0.16 -14.21 -15.75
CA GLY A 68 -0.09 -15.42 -14.94
C GLY A 68 0.48 -15.18 -13.55
N SER A 69 0.80 -16.28 -12.86
CA SER A 69 1.39 -16.26 -11.51
C SER A 69 2.91 -16.17 -11.60
N GLN A 70 3.50 -15.22 -10.86
CA GLN A 70 4.95 -15.07 -10.73
C GLN A 70 5.33 -14.95 -9.26
N THR A 71 6.34 -15.70 -8.83
CA THR A 71 6.86 -15.61 -7.46
C THR A 71 8.27 -15.03 -7.47
N LEU A 72 8.49 -13.99 -6.67
CA LEU A 72 9.80 -13.40 -6.41
C LEU A 72 10.20 -13.64 -4.96
N THR A 73 11.49 -13.71 -4.69
CA THR A 73 12.01 -13.77 -3.31
C THR A 73 12.28 -12.38 -2.80
N ALA A 74 12.31 -12.21 -1.47
CA ALA A 74 12.81 -10.99 -0.86
C ALA A 74 14.34 -10.91 -1.02
N SER A 75 14.84 -9.79 -1.54
CA SER A 75 16.25 -9.43 -1.46
C SER A 75 16.60 -8.83 -0.10
N GLN A 76 15.65 -8.13 0.50
CA GLN A 76 15.79 -7.52 1.81
C GLN A 76 14.42 -7.32 2.47
N VAL A 77 14.40 -7.30 3.80
CA VAL A 77 13.24 -6.94 4.61
C VAL A 77 13.64 -5.89 5.64
N SER A 78 12.79 -4.89 5.85
CA SER A 78 12.90 -3.94 6.96
C SER A 78 11.59 -3.93 7.73
N VAL A 79 11.67 -4.32 9.00
CA VAL A 79 10.57 -4.17 9.96
C VAL A 79 10.73 -2.81 10.64
N LEU A 80 9.63 -2.07 10.79
CA LEU A 80 9.64 -0.81 11.53
C LEU A 80 10.13 -1.06 12.97
N SER A 81 11.22 -0.41 13.36
CA SER A 81 11.97 -0.77 14.57
C SER A 81 11.20 -0.59 15.88
N SER A 82 10.13 0.20 15.86
CA SER A 82 9.25 0.46 16.99
C SER A 82 8.04 -0.49 17.05
N TYR A 83 7.98 -1.50 16.18
CA TYR A 83 6.95 -2.52 16.20
C TYR A 83 6.73 -3.11 17.60
N ASP A 84 5.49 -3.02 18.08
CA ASP A 84 5.06 -3.52 19.38
C ASP A 84 3.88 -4.48 19.19
N ALA A 85 4.21 -5.77 19.24
CA ALA A 85 3.25 -6.86 19.10
C ALA A 85 2.20 -6.91 20.21
N ILE A 86 2.46 -6.33 21.39
CA ILE A 86 1.52 -6.38 22.52
C ILE A 86 0.34 -5.46 22.26
N ASN A 87 0.60 -4.28 21.71
CA ASN A 87 -0.42 -3.27 21.46
C ASN A 87 -0.85 -3.15 19.99
N GLY A 88 -0.26 -3.98 19.12
CA GLY A 88 -0.45 -3.88 17.67
C GLY A 88 -0.01 -2.53 17.11
N ASN A 89 0.97 -1.87 17.75
CA ASN A 89 1.50 -0.60 17.27
C ASN A 89 2.61 -0.85 16.24
N ASP A 90 2.70 0.04 15.26
CA ASP A 90 3.82 0.12 14.34
C ASP A 90 4.05 -1.18 13.54
N ASP A 91 2.96 -1.92 13.28
CA ASP A 91 2.94 -3.22 12.61
C ASP A 91 3.15 -3.11 11.09
N LEU A 92 4.33 -2.61 10.68
CA LEU A 92 4.70 -2.36 9.30
C LEU A 92 6.05 -2.97 8.94
N ALA A 93 6.13 -3.57 7.75
CA ALA A 93 7.36 -4.02 7.14
C ALA A 93 7.40 -3.71 5.64
N LEU A 94 8.60 -3.49 5.13
CA LEU A 94 8.91 -3.38 3.71
C LEU A 94 9.70 -4.60 3.25
N VAL A 95 9.28 -5.18 2.13
CA VAL A 95 9.91 -6.33 1.48
C VAL A 95 10.40 -5.89 0.10
N TRP A 96 11.71 -5.79 -0.09
CA TRP A 96 12.28 -5.51 -1.41
C TRP A 96 12.38 -6.80 -2.22
N LEU A 97 11.97 -6.72 -3.47
CA LEU A 97 11.98 -7.84 -4.40
C LEU A 97 13.41 -8.14 -4.89
N SER A 98 13.70 -9.41 -5.18
CA SER A 98 14.99 -9.84 -5.76
C SER A 98 15.12 -9.59 -7.26
N GLY A 99 14.01 -9.25 -7.91
CA GLY A 99 13.93 -8.85 -9.31
C GLY A 99 12.78 -7.88 -9.52
N SER A 100 12.53 -7.51 -10.76
CA SER A 100 11.46 -6.58 -11.12
C SER A 100 10.09 -7.20 -10.90
N ALA A 101 9.16 -6.42 -10.33
CA ALA A 101 7.75 -6.79 -10.32
C ALA A 101 7.22 -6.94 -11.76
N PRO A 102 6.22 -7.80 -12.01
CA PRO A 102 5.59 -7.88 -13.32
C PRO A 102 5.13 -6.51 -13.81
N ALA A 103 5.35 -6.19 -15.09
CA ALA A 103 4.88 -4.93 -15.67
C ALA A 103 3.35 -4.79 -15.58
N THR A 104 2.62 -5.91 -15.65
CA THR A 104 1.17 -6.02 -15.51
C THR A 104 0.67 -5.90 -14.06
N ALA A 105 1.55 -5.83 -13.07
CA ALA A 105 1.13 -5.59 -11.68
C ALA A 105 0.85 -4.09 -11.48
N ASP A 106 -0.31 -3.78 -10.92
CA ASP A 106 -0.63 -2.41 -10.50
C ASP A 106 0.38 -1.90 -9.45
N ARG A 107 0.67 -0.60 -9.48
CA ARG A 107 1.55 0.06 -8.52
C ARG A 107 0.75 1.12 -7.76
N TYR A 108 0.93 1.21 -6.45
CA TYR A 108 0.06 2.01 -5.61
C TYR A 108 0.78 3.17 -4.93
N ASP A 109 0.21 4.37 -5.09
CA ASP A 109 0.56 5.54 -4.31
C ASP A 109 0.07 5.42 -2.86
N LEU A 110 0.74 6.14 -1.96
CA LEU A 110 0.32 6.26 -0.57
C LEU A 110 -0.76 7.34 -0.44
N TYR A 111 -1.78 7.09 0.37
CA TYR A 111 -2.71 8.12 0.79
C TYR A 111 -1.99 9.09 1.75
N ARG A 112 -1.97 10.38 1.39
CA ARG A 112 -1.20 11.41 2.10
C ARG A 112 -2.05 12.30 3.01
N GLY A 113 -3.37 12.19 2.92
CA GLY A 113 -4.34 12.96 3.71
C GLY A 113 -4.37 12.55 5.18
N SER A 114 -5.24 13.21 5.95
CA SER A 114 -5.46 12.92 7.38
C SER A 114 -6.95 12.86 7.74
N ASP A 115 -7.79 12.76 6.71
CA ASP A 115 -9.25 12.80 6.74
C ASP A 115 -9.88 11.41 6.51
N GLU A 116 -9.13 10.33 6.76
CA GLU A 116 -9.56 8.94 6.51
C GLU A 116 -10.85 8.56 7.25
N ILE A 117 -11.07 9.13 8.45
CA ILE A 117 -12.24 8.84 9.29
C ILE A 117 -13.52 9.31 8.59
N GLY A 118 -14.48 8.38 8.46
CA GLY A 118 -15.74 8.56 7.75
C GLY A 118 -15.66 8.26 6.26
N GLN A 119 -14.49 7.97 5.71
CA GLN A 119 -14.38 7.56 4.31
C GLN A 119 -14.62 6.06 4.13
N THR A 120 -15.23 5.72 3.00
CA THR A 120 -15.38 4.33 2.56
C THR A 120 -14.04 3.81 2.04
N LEU A 121 -13.54 2.76 2.66
CA LEU A 121 -12.35 2.03 2.24
C LEU A 121 -12.73 0.83 1.37
N THR A 122 -11.82 0.44 0.48
CA THR A 122 -11.82 -0.88 -0.14
C THR A 122 -10.63 -1.65 0.37
N MET A 123 -10.84 -2.73 1.10
CA MET A 123 -9.78 -3.61 1.55
C MET A 123 -9.61 -4.77 0.58
N VAL A 124 -8.37 -5.21 0.35
CA VAL A 124 -8.06 -6.30 -0.57
C VAL A 124 -7.03 -7.24 0.04
N GLY A 125 -7.21 -8.56 -0.08
CA GLY A 125 -6.22 -9.51 0.41
C GLY A 125 -6.51 -10.98 0.14
N TYR A 126 -5.64 -11.83 0.71
CA TYR A 126 -5.49 -13.26 0.44
C TYR A 126 -5.82 -14.20 1.61
N GLY A 127 -6.18 -13.72 2.79
CA GLY A 127 -6.57 -14.59 3.93
C GLY A 127 -7.74 -15.59 3.71
N VAL A 128 -8.25 -16.15 4.79
CA VAL A 128 -9.22 -17.26 4.80
C VAL A 128 -10.67 -16.78 4.59
N PRO A 129 -11.49 -17.47 3.78
CA PRO A 129 -12.87 -17.07 3.56
C PRO A 129 -13.73 -16.89 4.76
N GLY A 130 -14.84 -16.19 4.63
CA GLY A 130 -15.93 -16.33 5.57
C GLY A 130 -17.12 -15.46 5.23
N THR A 131 -18.12 -15.53 6.10
CA THR A 131 -19.27 -14.63 6.07
C THR A 131 -19.45 -13.99 7.42
N GLY A 132 -19.98 -12.77 7.49
CA GLY A 132 -20.25 -12.13 8.78
C GLY A 132 -21.16 -12.95 9.69
N ALA A 133 -22.02 -13.83 9.13
CA ALA A 133 -22.91 -14.68 9.91
C ALA A 133 -22.23 -15.89 10.58
N SER A 134 -21.03 -16.26 10.13
CA SER A 134 -20.33 -17.48 10.56
C SER A 134 -18.87 -17.26 10.94
N GLY A 135 -18.36 -16.04 10.73
CA GLY A 135 -16.94 -15.75 10.75
C GLY A 135 -16.18 -16.46 9.62
N ASP A 136 -14.88 -16.58 9.83
CA ASP A 136 -13.95 -17.27 8.94
C ASP A 136 -14.22 -18.78 8.84
N LEU A 137 -14.06 -19.29 7.63
CA LEU A 137 -14.28 -20.66 7.21
C LEU A 137 -12.98 -21.43 7.44
N THR A 138 -12.72 -21.79 8.70
CA THR A 138 -11.55 -22.57 9.14
C THR A 138 -11.32 -23.89 8.37
N SER A 139 -12.35 -24.43 7.71
CA SER A 139 -12.26 -25.64 6.87
C SER A 139 -11.78 -25.39 5.43
N TYR A 140 -11.59 -24.12 5.04
CA TYR A 140 -11.10 -23.78 3.72
C TYR A 140 -9.65 -24.27 3.55
N SER A 141 -9.46 -25.09 2.52
CA SER A 141 -8.19 -25.78 2.25
C SER A 141 -7.73 -25.62 0.80
N ALA A 142 -8.46 -24.86 -0.01
CA ALA A 142 -8.03 -24.51 -1.36
C ALA A 142 -6.97 -23.40 -1.31
N ASN A 143 -6.35 -23.12 -2.45
CA ASN A 143 -5.38 -22.04 -2.56
C ASN A 143 -6.01 -20.69 -2.14
N PRO A 144 -5.24 -19.81 -1.48
CA PRO A 144 -5.65 -18.43 -1.25
C PRO A 144 -6.14 -17.77 -2.54
N ILE A 145 -7.23 -16.99 -2.43
CA ILE A 145 -7.79 -16.25 -3.57
C ILE A 145 -7.89 -14.77 -3.21
N ARG A 146 -7.45 -13.91 -4.13
CA ARG A 146 -7.51 -12.46 -3.96
C ARG A 146 -8.95 -11.95 -3.98
N GLN A 147 -9.30 -11.21 -2.94
CA GLN A 147 -10.64 -10.68 -2.75
C GLN A 147 -10.65 -9.29 -2.17
N LYS A 148 -11.79 -8.64 -2.33
CA LYS A 148 -12.06 -7.28 -1.90
C LYS A 148 -13.39 -7.17 -1.16
N ALA A 149 -13.47 -6.23 -0.24
CA ALA A 149 -14.74 -5.73 0.28
C ALA A 149 -14.61 -4.24 0.64
N GLY A 150 -15.74 -3.57 0.80
CA GLY A 150 -15.81 -2.24 1.35
C GLY A 150 -15.94 -2.27 2.88
N ASN A 151 -15.56 -1.17 3.52
CA ASN A 151 -15.99 -0.82 4.88
C ASN A 151 -15.83 0.72 5.06
N GLN A 152 -16.08 1.27 6.23
CA GLN A 152 -15.83 2.67 6.56
C GLN A 152 -14.81 2.74 7.70
N PHE A 153 -13.89 3.70 7.67
CA PHE A 153 -13.05 3.94 8.85
C PHE A 153 -13.84 4.77 9.86
N ASP A 154 -14.29 4.16 10.95
CA ASP A 154 -15.18 4.80 11.92
C ASP A 154 -14.44 5.58 13.00
N ALA A 155 -13.22 5.15 13.35
CA ALA A 155 -12.48 5.71 14.45
C ALA A 155 -10.96 5.58 14.32
N ASP A 156 -10.27 6.43 15.07
CA ASP A 156 -8.88 6.20 15.47
C ASP A 156 -8.88 5.30 16.71
N ALA A 157 -7.99 4.30 16.75
CA ALA A 157 -7.99 3.30 17.81
C ALA A 157 -7.68 3.88 19.20
N ALA A 158 -6.85 4.93 19.29
CA ALA A 158 -6.59 5.58 20.58
C ALA A 158 -7.82 6.36 21.08
N THR A 159 -8.60 6.95 20.16
CA THR A 159 -9.89 7.55 20.51
C THR A 159 -10.86 6.49 21.05
N LEU A 160 -10.88 5.30 20.46
CA LEU A 160 -11.69 4.18 20.96
C LEU A 160 -11.22 3.74 22.37
N LYS A 161 -9.90 3.71 22.60
CA LYS A 161 -9.30 3.43 23.90
C LYS A 161 -9.73 4.45 24.97
N ASP A 162 -9.73 5.74 24.65
CA ASP A 162 -10.17 6.79 25.58
C ASP A 162 -11.62 6.61 26.03
N TRP A 163 -12.47 6.08 25.14
CA TRP A 163 -13.88 5.84 25.42
C TRP A 163 -14.14 4.54 26.20
N LEU A 164 -13.43 3.47 25.86
CA LEU A 164 -13.63 2.15 26.47
C LEU A 164 -12.81 1.94 27.74
N GLY A 165 -11.74 2.70 27.96
CA GLY A 165 -10.86 2.58 29.12
C GLY A 165 -10.33 1.16 29.27
N SER A 166 -10.65 0.50 30.38
CA SER A 166 -10.24 -0.88 30.65
C SER A 166 -10.98 -1.94 29.82
N GLY A 167 -12.07 -1.57 29.11
CA GLY A 167 -12.78 -2.47 28.20
C GLY A 167 -11.98 -2.82 26.94
N MET A 168 -10.95 -2.04 26.62
CA MET A 168 -9.98 -2.33 25.56
C MET A 168 -8.63 -2.67 26.21
N GLY A 169 -8.19 -3.93 26.05
CA GLY A 169 -7.05 -4.48 26.81
C GLY A 169 -5.67 -3.97 26.42
N TRP A 170 -5.56 -3.30 25.26
CA TRP A 170 -4.31 -2.77 24.72
C TRP A 170 -4.34 -1.24 24.63
N THR A 171 -3.20 -0.64 24.28
CA THR A 171 -3.03 0.82 24.21
C THR A 171 -2.45 1.21 22.84
N PRO A 172 -3.31 1.60 21.88
CA PRO A 172 -2.86 2.11 20.59
C PRO A 172 -2.10 3.43 20.71
N THR A 173 -1.07 3.62 19.89
CA THR A 173 -0.43 4.92 19.71
C THR A 173 -1.41 5.87 19.01
N ALA A 174 -1.55 7.08 19.56
CA ALA A 174 -2.51 8.06 19.06
C ALA A 174 -2.23 8.46 17.61
N GLY A 175 -3.27 8.43 16.77
CA GLY A 175 -3.20 8.87 15.38
C GLY A 175 -2.63 7.83 14.40
N THR A 176 -2.23 6.64 14.86
CA THR A 176 -1.50 5.68 14.02
C THR A 176 -2.29 4.44 13.62
N GLN A 177 -3.49 4.25 14.15
CA GLN A 177 -4.32 3.07 13.84
C GLN A 177 -5.75 3.50 13.51
N LEU A 178 -6.23 3.07 12.35
CA LEU A 178 -7.60 3.25 11.89
C LEU A 178 -8.43 2.00 12.21
N VAL A 179 -9.70 2.19 12.59
CA VAL A 179 -10.60 1.10 12.99
C VAL A 179 -11.88 1.16 12.16
N ALA A 180 -12.38 -0.02 11.79
CA ALA A 180 -13.71 -0.23 11.22
C ALA A 180 -14.42 -1.35 11.99
N ASP A 181 -15.74 -1.28 12.21
CA ASP A 181 -16.55 -2.44 12.59
C ASP A 181 -17.17 -3.14 11.39
N PHE A 182 -17.64 -4.37 11.62
CA PHE A 182 -18.36 -5.14 10.63
C PHE A 182 -19.80 -5.37 11.06
N ASP A 183 -20.75 -4.82 10.33
CA ASP A 183 -22.16 -4.97 10.63
C ASP A 183 -22.93 -5.66 9.49
N ASN A 184 -24.19 -5.96 9.78
CA ASN A 184 -25.12 -6.62 8.87
C ASN A 184 -26.25 -5.68 8.40
N GLY A 185 -26.08 -4.37 8.57
CA GLY A 185 -27.10 -3.35 8.39
C GLY A 185 -28.04 -3.17 9.59
N ALA A 186 -27.84 -3.90 10.70
CA ALA A 186 -28.65 -3.78 11.91
C ALA A 186 -27.86 -3.16 13.07
N SER A 187 -28.53 -2.31 13.83
CA SER A 187 -27.96 -1.66 15.02
C SER A 187 -27.56 -2.63 16.14
N ALA A 188 -27.87 -3.93 16.03
CA ALA A 188 -27.46 -4.95 16.97
C ALA A 188 -25.99 -5.36 16.76
N GLN A 189 -25.50 -5.32 15.53
CA GLN A 189 -24.13 -5.68 15.13
C GLN A 189 -23.26 -4.44 14.83
N ASP A 190 -23.81 -3.24 14.93
CA ASP A 190 -23.09 -1.96 14.92
C ASP A 190 -22.27 -1.81 16.22
N ALA A 191 -21.01 -2.23 16.21
CA ALA A 191 -20.18 -2.31 17.41
C ALA A 191 -19.81 -0.91 17.92
N LEU A 192 -19.39 -0.01 17.03
CA LEU A 192 -19.01 1.36 17.37
C LEU A 192 -20.24 2.20 17.76
N GLY A 193 -21.39 1.98 17.15
CA GLY A 193 -22.66 2.57 17.54
C GLY A 193 -23.10 2.13 18.93
N ARG A 194 -23.01 0.84 19.23
CA ARG A 194 -23.45 0.30 20.53
C ARG A 194 -22.49 0.57 21.68
N LEU A 195 -21.18 0.51 21.43
CA LEU A 195 -20.18 0.62 22.48
C LEU A 195 -19.81 2.06 22.80
N VAL A 196 -19.82 2.93 21.78
CA VAL A 196 -19.29 4.28 21.90
C VAL A 196 -20.10 5.36 21.19
N ASN A 197 -21.35 5.05 20.83
CA ASN A 197 -22.31 6.00 20.26
C ASN A 197 -21.82 6.69 18.97
N ARG A 198 -21.16 5.92 18.10
CA ARG A 198 -20.87 6.28 16.70
C ARG A 198 -21.66 5.38 15.75
N PRO A 199 -22.96 5.66 15.53
CA PRO A 199 -23.80 4.76 14.76
C PRO A 199 -23.38 4.72 13.29
N GLY A 200 -23.22 3.51 12.77
CA GLY A 200 -22.98 3.18 11.38
C GLY A 200 -23.58 1.79 11.13
N THR A 201 -24.42 1.65 10.11
CA THR A 201 -24.96 0.33 9.72
C THR A 201 -24.36 -0.10 8.38
N GLY A 202 -23.09 0.25 8.21
CA GLY A 202 -22.24 -0.34 7.22
C GLY A 202 -22.60 -0.06 5.77
N LEU A 203 -22.16 -0.94 4.88
CA LEU A 203 -22.25 -0.77 3.42
C LEU A 203 -23.17 -1.81 2.76
N GLY A 204 -23.94 -2.53 3.57
CA GLY A 204 -24.80 -3.60 3.11
C GLY A 204 -24.00 -4.73 2.45
N GLN A 205 -24.43 -5.21 1.28
CA GLN A 205 -23.81 -6.42 0.67
C GLN A 205 -22.34 -6.27 0.26
N ASN A 206 -21.82 -5.04 0.22
CA ASN A 206 -20.43 -4.77 -0.13
C ASN A 206 -19.49 -4.78 1.09
N GLU A 207 -20.04 -4.94 2.29
CA GLU A 207 -19.28 -4.82 3.52
C GLU A 207 -18.53 -6.10 3.88
N GLY A 208 -17.39 -5.94 4.53
CA GLY A 208 -16.63 -7.04 5.11
C GLY A 208 -15.60 -6.59 6.15
N LEU A 209 -14.90 -7.57 6.71
CA LEU A 209 -13.80 -7.38 7.66
C LEU A 209 -12.60 -8.26 7.30
N ILE A 210 -11.37 -7.79 7.57
CA ILE A 210 -10.16 -8.61 7.36
C ILE A 210 -10.24 -9.91 8.16
N SER A 211 -9.56 -10.96 7.69
CA SER A 211 -9.49 -12.25 8.38
C SER A 211 -8.05 -12.81 8.43
N PRO A 212 -7.81 -13.97 9.09
CA PRO A 212 -6.49 -14.61 9.09
C PRO A 212 -5.89 -14.74 7.69
N GLY A 213 -4.69 -14.19 7.49
CA GLY A 213 -3.96 -14.14 6.21
C GLY A 213 -4.19 -12.86 5.39
N ASP A 214 -5.09 -11.96 5.81
CA ASP A 214 -5.13 -10.58 5.30
C ASP A 214 -4.13 -9.66 6.00
N SER A 215 -3.41 -10.14 7.01
CA SER A 215 -2.27 -9.47 7.64
C SER A 215 -1.36 -8.80 6.61
N GLY A 216 -1.21 -7.48 6.69
CA GLY A 216 -0.42 -6.68 5.76
C GLY A 216 -1.17 -6.22 4.50
N GLY A 217 -2.43 -6.61 4.34
CA GLY A 217 -3.28 -6.24 3.21
C GLY A 217 -3.68 -4.76 3.21
N PRO A 218 -3.75 -4.12 2.03
CA PRO A 218 -4.09 -2.72 1.93
C PRO A 218 -5.58 -2.45 2.19
N ALA A 219 -5.85 -1.35 2.88
CA ALA A 219 -7.10 -0.60 2.78
C ALA A 219 -6.88 0.62 1.87
N PHE A 220 -7.63 0.71 0.79
CA PHE A 220 -7.54 1.77 -0.20
C PHE A 220 -8.57 2.86 0.04
N LEU A 221 -8.15 4.12 -0.08
CA LEU A 221 -9.01 5.30 -0.24
C LEU A 221 -8.71 5.92 -1.60
N ASN A 222 -9.70 6.01 -2.48
CA ASN A 222 -9.56 6.55 -3.84
C ASN A 222 -8.39 5.92 -4.63
N GLY A 223 -8.17 4.61 -4.47
CA GLY A 223 -7.08 3.87 -5.13
C GLY A 223 -5.70 4.03 -4.49
N GLN A 224 -5.54 4.83 -3.43
CA GLN A 224 -4.28 5.00 -2.71
C GLN A 224 -4.27 4.20 -1.41
N VAL A 225 -3.11 3.70 -1.00
CA VAL A 225 -2.97 2.90 0.23
C VAL A 225 -3.11 3.80 1.45
N ALA A 226 -4.19 3.64 2.22
CA ALA A 226 -4.47 4.41 3.43
C ALA A 226 -4.24 3.64 4.72
N GLY A 227 -4.41 2.32 4.68
CA GLY A 227 -4.22 1.44 5.82
C GLY A 227 -3.51 0.13 5.45
N ILE A 228 -2.80 -0.46 6.42
CA ILE A 228 -2.23 -1.80 6.33
C ILE A 228 -2.82 -2.67 7.43
N ALA A 229 -3.51 -3.76 7.05
CA ALA A 229 -4.28 -4.61 7.94
C ALA A 229 -3.38 -5.24 9.03
N SER A 230 -3.81 -5.15 10.29
CA SER A 230 -3.01 -5.58 11.43
C SER A 230 -3.72 -6.65 12.26
N TYR A 231 -4.88 -6.34 12.86
CA TYR A 231 -5.57 -7.27 13.75
C TYR A 231 -7.10 -7.09 13.72
N THR A 232 -7.81 -8.11 14.17
CA THR A 232 -9.24 -8.08 14.49
C THR A 232 -9.44 -8.16 16.00
N ALA A 233 -10.59 -7.68 16.50
CA ALA A 233 -10.95 -7.82 17.91
C ALA A 233 -12.46 -7.84 18.13
N SER A 234 -12.89 -8.67 19.09
CA SER A 234 -14.24 -8.60 19.66
C SER A 234 -14.22 -7.67 20.88
N LEU A 235 -15.00 -6.59 20.83
CA LEU A 235 -15.10 -5.62 21.92
C LEU A 235 -16.41 -5.77 22.69
N SER A 236 -16.37 -5.50 23.99
CA SER A 236 -17.56 -5.47 24.83
C SER A 236 -17.44 -4.44 25.94
N ASN A 237 -18.58 -3.93 26.41
CA ASN A 237 -18.62 -3.01 27.54
C ASN A 237 -19.84 -3.28 28.42
N GLY A 238 -19.60 -3.76 29.65
CA GLY A 238 -20.67 -4.19 30.54
C GLY A 238 -21.47 -5.34 29.93
N GLY A 239 -22.79 -5.14 29.78
CA GLY A 239 -23.69 -6.12 29.14
C GLY A 239 -23.85 -5.94 27.62
N VAL A 240 -23.08 -5.06 27.00
CA VAL A 240 -23.13 -4.81 25.56
C VAL A 240 -22.11 -5.69 24.86
N HIS A 241 -22.62 -6.65 24.08
CA HIS A 241 -21.87 -7.57 23.23
C HIS A 241 -22.40 -7.41 21.78
N PRO A 242 -21.70 -6.67 20.91
CA PRO A 242 -22.07 -6.53 19.50
C PRO A 242 -21.82 -7.78 18.68
N ASP A 243 -20.71 -8.48 18.98
CA ASP A 243 -20.32 -9.75 18.40
C ASP A 243 -21.47 -10.77 18.46
N ILE A 244 -21.74 -11.44 17.34
CA ILE A 244 -22.80 -12.44 17.22
C ILE A 244 -22.44 -13.75 17.93
N ASP A 245 -21.16 -13.98 18.21
CA ASP A 245 -20.68 -15.13 18.95
C ASP A 245 -19.64 -14.76 20.02
N SER A 246 -18.75 -15.68 20.40
CA SER A 246 -17.76 -15.48 21.47
C SER A 246 -16.32 -15.69 21.00
N GLN A 247 -16.11 -15.74 19.69
CA GLN A 247 -14.83 -15.97 19.04
C GLN A 247 -14.50 -14.74 18.21
N THR A 248 -13.24 -14.32 18.21
CA THR A 248 -12.77 -13.33 17.24
C THR A 248 -12.45 -14.06 15.93
N ASN A 249 -13.45 -14.17 15.06
CA ASN A 249 -13.43 -14.93 13.81
C ASN A 249 -13.86 -14.05 12.62
N SER A 250 -13.80 -12.73 12.78
CA SER A 250 -14.22 -11.75 11.77
C SER A 250 -15.71 -11.86 11.42
N SER A 251 -16.55 -12.20 12.39
CA SER A 251 -18.01 -12.19 12.26
C SER A 251 -18.61 -10.80 12.49
N TYR A 252 -19.92 -10.68 12.31
CA TYR A 252 -20.62 -9.41 12.57
C TYR A 252 -20.50 -9.00 14.05
N GLY A 253 -20.28 -7.70 14.27
CA GLY A 253 -20.09 -7.11 15.60
C GLY A 253 -18.65 -7.10 16.08
N GLU A 254 -17.70 -7.56 15.25
CA GLU A 254 -16.26 -7.40 15.47
C GLU A 254 -15.72 -6.12 14.84
N ILE A 255 -14.52 -5.72 15.27
CA ILE A 255 -13.74 -4.65 14.65
C ILE A 255 -12.46 -5.18 14.02
N ALA A 256 -11.89 -4.39 13.11
CA ALA A 256 -10.54 -4.56 12.62
C ALA A 256 -9.76 -3.25 12.68
N ALA A 257 -8.44 -3.37 12.74
CA ALA A 257 -7.52 -2.25 12.76
C ALA A 257 -6.47 -2.32 11.65
N TRP A 258 -6.14 -1.15 11.13
CA TRP A 258 -5.11 -0.93 10.12
C TRP A 258 -4.08 0.08 10.63
N GLN A 259 -2.80 -0.14 10.35
CA GLN A 259 -1.77 0.88 10.52
C GLN A 259 -2.02 2.02 9.52
N ARG A 260 -2.14 3.25 10.02
CA ARG A 260 -2.48 4.45 9.25
C ARG A 260 -1.29 4.90 8.41
N VAL A 261 -1.32 4.66 7.11
CA VAL A 261 -0.19 4.90 6.20
C VAL A 261 0.27 6.36 6.22
N SER A 262 -0.66 7.31 6.31
CA SER A 262 -0.35 8.75 6.37
C SER A 262 0.53 9.14 7.57
N ALA A 263 0.45 8.40 8.69
CA ALA A 263 1.29 8.59 9.87
C ALA A 263 2.73 8.07 9.66
N TYR A 264 2.92 7.07 8.81
CA TYR A 264 4.22 6.42 8.56
C TYR A 264 4.85 6.75 7.20
N GLN A 265 4.22 7.60 6.41
CA GLN A 265 4.65 7.96 5.05
C GLN A 265 6.12 8.37 4.94
N GLN A 266 6.68 9.02 5.98
CA GLN A 266 8.08 9.41 6.01
C GLN A 266 8.99 8.19 6.05
N TRP A 267 8.72 7.25 6.94
CA TRP A 267 9.50 6.03 7.05
C TRP A 267 9.40 5.21 5.75
N ILE A 268 8.21 5.12 5.16
CA ILE A 268 8.00 4.37 3.90
C ILE A 268 8.82 4.99 2.77
N ASP A 269 8.66 6.30 2.53
CA ASP A 269 9.35 7.00 1.45
C ASP A 269 10.88 6.96 1.61
N GLN A 270 11.39 7.25 2.80
CA GLN A 270 12.82 7.27 3.07
C GLN A 270 13.43 5.88 2.94
N SER A 271 12.73 4.85 3.42
CA SER A 271 13.15 3.46 3.29
C SER A 271 13.18 3.04 1.82
N ALA A 272 12.14 3.32 1.04
CA ALA A 272 12.11 3.00 -0.39
C ALA A 272 13.29 3.66 -1.14
N ARG A 273 13.47 4.98 -0.95
CA ARG A 273 14.54 5.75 -1.59
C ARG A 273 15.95 5.29 -1.23
N ALA A 274 16.17 4.85 0.00
CA ALA A 274 17.47 4.37 0.46
C ALA A 274 17.95 3.10 -0.28
N HIS A 275 17.04 2.36 -0.93
CA HIS A 275 17.34 1.09 -1.60
C HIS A 275 17.30 1.19 -3.14
N TYR A 276 17.25 2.40 -3.68
CA TYR A 276 17.35 2.62 -5.12
C TYR A 276 18.78 2.36 -5.62
N PRO A 277 19.00 1.48 -6.61
CA PRO A 277 20.34 1.08 -7.01
C PRO A 277 20.97 2.21 -7.80
N ASN A 278 22.19 2.60 -7.45
CA ASN A 278 22.96 3.62 -8.16
C ASN A 278 22.21 4.96 -8.31
N ALA A 279 21.31 5.28 -7.38
CA ALA A 279 20.58 6.54 -7.41
C ALA A 279 21.54 7.73 -7.25
N PRO A 280 21.39 8.79 -8.07
CA PRO A 280 22.26 9.96 -7.98
C PRO A 280 21.98 10.73 -6.68
N THR A 281 23.05 11.11 -6.00
CA THR A 281 23.04 11.90 -4.76
C THR A 281 23.37 13.37 -4.99
N LYS A 282 23.63 13.77 -6.24
CA LYS A 282 23.86 15.16 -6.64
C LYS A 282 23.60 15.35 -8.14
N PRO A 283 23.35 16.59 -8.60
CA PRO A 283 22.99 16.86 -10.00
C PRO A 283 23.99 16.32 -11.02
N SER A 284 25.28 16.37 -10.71
CA SER A 284 26.35 15.90 -11.59
C SER A 284 26.35 14.39 -11.82
N GLU A 285 25.68 13.61 -10.97
CA GLU A 285 25.59 12.15 -11.08
C GLU A 285 24.38 11.70 -11.90
N VAL A 286 23.45 12.62 -12.19
CA VAL A 286 22.22 12.30 -12.92
C VAL A 286 22.56 11.94 -14.37
N ARG A 287 22.31 10.68 -14.73
CA ARG A 287 22.42 10.20 -16.11
C ARG A 287 21.22 10.69 -16.91
N LYS A 288 21.47 11.46 -17.96
CA LYS A 288 20.44 11.95 -18.89
C LYS A 288 20.14 10.97 -20.03
N VAL A 289 21.04 10.02 -20.21
CA VAL A 289 21.00 8.96 -21.22
C VAL A 289 21.09 7.63 -20.48
N VAL A 290 20.18 6.72 -20.78
CA VAL A 290 20.09 5.38 -20.20
C VAL A 290 20.03 4.36 -21.33
N ALA A 291 20.63 3.19 -21.12
CA ALA A 291 20.49 2.08 -22.06
C ALA A 291 19.14 1.40 -21.81
N GLU A 292 18.50 0.97 -22.88
CA GLU A 292 17.29 0.16 -22.87
C GLU A 292 17.57 -1.22 -22.26
N GLY A 293 18.48 -1.97 -22.88
CA GLY A 293 18.86 -3.31 -22.48
C GLY A 293 17.96 -4.36 -23.12
N ASN A 294 18.49 -5.57 -23.34
CA ASN A 294 17.76 -6.60 -24.09
C ASN A 294 16.56 -7.28 -23.36
N SER A 295 16.42 -7.03 -22.05
CA SER A 295 15.38 -7.64 -21.21
C SER A 295 15.33 -7.01 -19.82
N GLY A 296 14.21 -7.20 -19.12
CA GLY A 296 14.07 -6.81 -17.73
C GLY A 296 13.86 -5.31 -17.56
N ILE A 297 14.23 -4.78 -16.39
CA ILE A 297 14.04 -3.37 -16.05
C ILE A 297 15.36 -2.71 -15.68
N SER A 298 15.61 -1.54 -16.26
CA SER A 298 16.63 -0.58 -15.82
C SER A 298 15.98 0.70 -15.26
N TYR A 299 16.77 1.67 -14.80
CA TYR A 299 16.22 2.86 -14.12
C TYR A 299 16.77 4.16 -14.69
N ALA A 300 15.86 5.06 -15.02
CA ALA A 300 16.14 6.48 -15.21
C ALA A 300 15.74 7.26 -13.96
N TYR A 301 16.69 8.00 -13.38
CA TYR A 301 16.42 8.82 -12.19
C TYR A 301 16.25 10.30 -12.54
N PHE A 302 15.28 10.93 -11.89
CA PHE A 302 15.09 12.37 -11.87
C PHE A 302 15.35 12.90 -10.47
N LEU A 303 16.36 13.76 -10.31
CA LEU A 303 16.67 14.40 -9.04
C LEU A 303 15.91 15.73 -8.93
N VAL A 304 15.00 15.83 -7.97
CA VAL A 304 14.34 17.07 -7.61
C VAL A 304 15.12 17.72 -6.47
N GLN A 305 15.42 19.02 -6.60
CA GLN A 305 16.16 19.77 -5.59
C GLN A 305 15.39 21.02 -5.15
N PHE A 306 15.34 21.23 -3.84
CA PHE A 306 14.91 22.47 -3.23
C PHE A 306 16.15 23.33 -2.92
N THR A 307 16.24 24.48 -3.58
CA THR A 307 17.36 25.43 -3.44
C THR A 307 17.00 26.67 -2.62
N GLY A 308 15.76 26.75 -2.15
CA GLY A 308 15.28 27.83 -1.29
C GLY A 308 15.62 27.62 0.18
N MET A 309 15.01 28.43 1.03
CA MET A 309 15.07 28.29 2.48
C MET A 309 13.68 27.98 3.01
N ARG A 310 13.57 26.96 3.88
CA ARG A 310 12.31 26.68 4.58
C ARG A 310 12.00 27.82 5.55
N SER A 311 10.75 28.25 5.59
CA SER A 311 10.30 29.20 6.63
C SER A 311 10.24 28.56 8.01
N ASP A 312 9.98 27.24 8.06
CA ASP A 312 10.00 26.42 9.27
C ASP A 312 10.88 25.17 9.04
N PRO A 313 11.89 24.89 9.88
CA PRO A 313 12.72 23.69 9.77
C PRO A 313 11.94 22.36 9.73
N ALA A 314 10.75 22.30 10.34
CA ALA A 314 9.88 21.13 10.37
C ALA A 314 8.93 21.02 9.15
N GLN A 315 8.96 21.99 8.24
CA GLN A 315 8.10 22.01 7.07
C GLN A 315 8.46 20.91 6.07
N LYS A 316 7.45 20.12 5.69
CA LYS A 316 7.48 19.24 4.52
C LYS A 316 7.26 20.07 3.25
N LEU A 317 8.00 19.75 2.19
CA LEU A 317 7.78 20.30 0.86
C LEU A 317 7.32 19.18 -0.06
N SER A 318 6.46 19.48 -1.03
CA SER A 318 6.06 18.47 -2.00
C SER A 318 5.86 19.03 -3.40
N VAL A 319 5.96 18.14 -4.37
CA VAL A 319 5.56 18.36 -5.76
C VAL A 319 4.84 17.12 -6.26
N ASP A 320 3.86 17.31 -7.14
CA ASP A 320 3.31 16.21 -7.91
C ASP A 320 4.19 15.98 -9.14
N TYR A 321 4.28 14.73 -9.58
CA TYR A 321 5.03 14.35 -10.77
C TYR A 321 4.23 13.41 -11.66
N ALA A 322 4.50 13.47 -12.96
CA ALA A 322 4.01 12.51 -13.93
C ALA A 322 4.99 12.40 -15.11
N THR A 323 5.21 11.19 -15.59
CA THR A 323 5.90 10.95 -16.85
C THR A 323 5.02 11.31 -18.03
N ARG A 324 5.65 11.72 -19.13
CA ARG A 324 4.97 12.03 -20.39
C ARG A 324 5.81 11.54 -21.55
N ASP A 325 5.15 10.93 -22.52
CA ASP A 325 5.76 10.44 -23.74
C ASP A 325 6.49 11.56 -24.52
N GLY A 326 7.56 11.15 -25.20
CA GLY A 326 8.22 11.91 -26.23
C GLY A 326 8.15 11.15 -27.54
N THR A 327 9.25 10.51 -27.92
CA THR A 327 9.22 9.44 -28.93
C THR A 327 9.04 8.07 -28.28
N ALA A 328 9.54 7.90 -27.04
CA ALA A 328 9.26 6.72 -26.23
C ALA A 328 7.82 6.74 -25.73
N THR A 329 7.21 5.57 -25.72
CA THR A 329 5.83 5.20 -25.40
C THR A 329 5.74 4.49 -24.05
N ALA A 330 4.94 5.05 -23.14
CA ALA A 330 4.64 4.41 -21.86
C ALA A 330 4.02 3.01 -22.05
N GLY A 331 4.51 2.04 -21.29
CA GLY A 331 4.12 0.63 -21.36
C GLY A 331 4.90 -0.20 -22.38
N GLN A 332 5.67 0.43 -23.26
CA GLN A 332 6.58 -0.24 -24.20
C GLN A 332 8.03 -0.04 -23.76
N ASP A 333 8.51 1.20 -23.71
CA ASP A 333 9.94 1.49 -23.51
C ASP A 333 10.22 1.94 -22.06
N TYR A 334 9.18 2.40 -21.37
CA TYR A 334 9.24 2.74 -19.94
C TYR A 334 7.88 2.54 -19.28
N LEU A 335 7.84 2.30 -17.96
CA LEU A 335 6.58 2.24 -17.22
C LEU A 335 6.14 3.63 -16.75
N PRO A 336 4.86 4.01 -16.95
CA PRO A 336 4.39 5.32 -16.53
C PRO A 336 4.50 5.49 -15.02
N ALA A 337 5.09 6.60 -14.59
CA ALA A 337 5.27 6.92 -13.18
C ALA A 337 4.60 8.25 -12.87
N HIS A 338 3.82 8.27 -11.79
CA HIS A 338 3.19 9.48 -11.26
C HIS A 338 3.05 9.38 -9.74
N GLY A 339 2.79 10.50 -9.10
CA GLY A 339 2.52 10.56 -7.66
C GLY A 339 2.98 11.87 -7.05
N THR A 340 3.18 11.87 -5.73
CA THR A 340 3.67 13.04 -4.99
C THR A 340 5.03 12.73 -4.37
N LEU A 341 6.04 13.54 -4.70
CA LEU A 341 7.34 13.50 -4.05
C LEU A 341 7.32 14.44 -2.84
N VAL A 342 7.64 13.91 -1.66
CA VAL A 342 7.77 14.71 -0.42
C VAL A 342 9.24 14.80 -0.02
N LEU A 343 9.70 16.04 0.21
CA LEU A 343 10.95 16.35 0.90
C LEU A 343 10.64 16.61 2.38
N TYR A 344 11.06 15.70 3.24
CA TYR A 344 10.89 15.78 4.68
C TYR A 344 11.84 16.83 5.29
N PRO A 345 11.65 17.19 6.58
CA PRO A 345 12.62 18.00 7.30
C PRO A 345 14.05 17.49 7.09
N ASN A 346 14.96 18.42 6.82
CA ASN A 346 16.38 18.18 6.51
C ASN A 346 16.69 17.50 5.15
N GLU A 347 15.69 17.24 4.30
CA GLU A 347 15.92 16.78 2.92
C GLU A 347 15.84 17.95 1.94
N ASN A 348 16.91 18.30 1.24
CA ASN A 348 16.86 19.33 0.18
C ASN A 348 16.74 18.75 -1.22
N GLN A 349 16.68 17.43 -1.33
CA GLN A 349 16.59 16.74 -2.60
C GLN A 349 16.12 15.30 -2.41
N ALA A 350 15.48 14.77 -3.44
CA ALA A 350 15.13 13.36 -3.52
C ALA A 350 15.02 12.95 -4.99
N VAL A 351 15.10 11.65 -5.24
CA VAL A 351 15.03 11.07 -6.58
C VAL A 351 13.66 10.46 -6.84
N ILE A 352 13.21 10.58 -8.09
CA ILE A 352 12.07 9.86 -8.66
C ILE A 352 12.64 8.82 -9.64
N PRO A 353 12.45 7.51 -9.39
CA PRO A 353 12.80 6.47 -10.35
C PRO A 353 11.72 6.34 -11.43
N VAL A 354 12.15 6.07 -12.65
CA VAL A 354 11.30 5.59 -13.74
C VAL A 354 11.89 4.28 -14.27
N GLU A 355 11.07 3.25 -14.35
CA GLU A 355 11.45 1.93 -14.86
C GLU A 355 11.53 1.98 -16.38
N ILE A 356 12.68 1.63 -16.93
CA ILE A 356 12.92 1.47 -18.38
C ILE A 356 12.76 0.00 -18.71
N VAL A 357 11.97 -0.30 -19.73
CA VAL A 357 11.67 -1.66 -20.16
C VAL A 357 12.68 -2.04 -21.23
N GLY A 358 13.35 -3.16 -21.04
CA GLY A 358 14.27 -3.70 -22.04
C GLY A 358 13.58 -4.74 -22.91
N ASP A 359 13.82 -4.70 -24.22
CA ASP A 359 13.37 -5.72 -25.16
C ASP A 359 14.39 -5.96 -26.29
N THR A 360 14.00 -6.57 -27.41
CA THR A 360 14.94 -6.95 -28.49
C THR A 360 14.55 -6.37 -29.85
N THR A 361 13.62 -5.43 -29.86
CA THR A 361 13.00 -4.84 -31.04
C THR A 361 13.87 -3.67 -31.51
N PRO A 362 14.43 -3.72 -32.74
CA PRO A 362 15.28 -2.63 -33.20
C PRO A 362 14.52 -1.33 -33.39
N GLU A 363 14.90 -0.32 -32.62
CA GLU A 363 14.26 0.99 -32.53
C GLU A 363 15.29 2.12 -32.61
N PRO A 364 14.91 3.37 -32.97
CA PRO A 364 15.82 4.51 -32.86
C PRO A 364 16.02 4.88 -31.38
N ASP A 365 17.03 5.70 -31.07
CA ASP A 365 17.10 6.33 -29.74
C ASP A 365 15.84 7.17 -29.46
N GLU A 366 15.28 7.00 -28.28
CA GLU A 366 14.00 7.59 -27.92
C GLU A 366 14.08 8.53 -26.71
N THR A 367 13.06 9.36 -26.54
CA THR A 367 13.00 10.31 -25.42
C THR A 367 11.66 10.29 -24.71
N PHE A 368 11.69 10.54 -23.40
CA PHE A 368 10.51 10.79 -22.58
C PHE A 368 10.79 11.89 -21.56
N TYR A 369 9.74 12.37 -20.90
CA TYR A 369 9.79 13.51 -20.00
C TYR A 369 9.23 13.17 -18.63
N LEU A 370 9.71 13.89 -17.60
CA LEU A 370 9.07 14.00 -16.31
C LEU A 370 8.66 15.45 -16.09
N ASP A 371 7.37 15.67 -15.85
CA ASP A 371 6.80 16.95 -15.47
C ASP A 371 6.60 16.96 -13.95
N VAL A 372 7.04 18.04 -13.27
CA VAL A 372 6.73 18.29 -11.86
C VAL A 372 5.87 19.55 -11.72
N THR A 373 4.82 19.45 -10.91
CA THR A 373 3.75 20.46 -10.77
C THR A 373 3.35 20.62 -9.30
N ASN A 374 2.41 21.52 -9.02
CA ASN A 374 1.77 21.70 -7.70
C ASN A 374 2.76 21.77 -6.53
N PRO A 375 3.73 22.71 -6.54
CA PRO A 375 4.65 22.85 -5.43
C PRO A 375 3.90 23.30 -4.17
N VAL A 376 4.12 22.60 -3.05
CA VAL A 376 3.59 22.95 -1.72
C VAL A 376 4.75 23.25 -0.78
N GLY A 377 4.63 24.33 -0.02
CA GLY A 377 5.67 24.82 0.90
C GLY A 377 6.86 25.50 0.20
N GLY A 378 6.87 25.55 -1.13
CA GLY A 378 7.86 26.25 -1.95
C GLY A 378 7.24 26.74 -3.27
N SER A 379 8.07 27.22 -4.19
CA SER A 379 7.64 27.60 -5.54
C SER A 379 8.73 27.27 -6.57
N PHE A 380 8.36 27.26 -7.85
CA PHE A 380 9.30 27.11 -8.96
C PHE A 380 9.88 28.44 -9.46
N GLY A 381 9.55 29.56 -8.78
CA GLY A 381 9.82 30.92 -9.23
C GLY A 381 8.59 31.62 -9.80
N ASP A 382 8.70 32.94 -10.01
CA ASP A 382 7.58 33.79 -10.39
C ASP A 382 6.96 33.36 -11.73
N GLY A 383 5.66 33.06 -11.70
CA GLY A 383 4.89 32.65 -12.88
C GLY A 383 5.17 31.22 -13.39
N VAL A 384 6.04 30.45 -12.72
CA VAL A 384 6.37 29.08 -13.13
C VAL A 384 5.45 28.09 -12.42
N ILE A 385 4.65 27.35 -13.19
CA ILE A 385 3.71 26.35 -12.69
C ILE A 385 4.16 24.90 -12.91
N LYS A 386 5.21 24.70 -13.72
CA LYS A 386 5.71 23.38 -14.11
C LYS A 386 7.21 23.42 -14.40
N LEU A 387 7.94 22.41 -13.95
CA LEU A 387 9.30 22.12 -14.43
C LEU A 387 9.28 20.80 -15.21
N THR A 388 10.09 20.71 -16.26
CA THR A 388 10.17 19.52 -17.13
C THR A 388 11.63 19.09 -17.27
N ALA A 389 11.87 17.79 -17.15
CA ALA A 389 13.16 17.17 -17.43
C ALA A 389 12.99 16.06 -18.47
N MET A 390 13.97 15.91 -19.36
CA MET A 390 13.98 14.89 -20.43
C MET A 390 15.01 13.79 -20.14
N ARG A 391 14.73 12.56 -20.56
CA ARG A 391 15.69 11.45 -20.63
C ARG A 391 15.70 10.86 -22.03
N THR A 392 16.85 10.31 -22.42
CA THR A 392 17.03 9.54 -23.66
C THR A 392 17.24 8.08 -23.31
N ILE A 393 16.48 7.20 -23.97
CA ILE A 393 16.67 5.74 -23.99
C ILE A 393 17.47 5.45 -25.26
N VAL A 394 18.63 4.81 -25.11
CA VAL A 394 19.49 4.44 -26.24
C VAL A 394 19.23 3.00 -26.59
N ASN A 395 18.86 2.77 -27.85
CA ASN A 395 18.63 1.44 -28.40
C ASN A 395 19.96 0.69 -28.47
N ASP A 396 19.99 -0.53 -27.94
CA ASP A 396 21.12 -1.45 -28.05
C ASP A 396 20.83 -2.66 -28.96
N ASP A 397 19.69 -2.67 -29.64
CA ASP A 397 19.29 -3.72 -30.56
C ASP A 397 19.75 -3.52 -32.02
N VAL A 398 19.86 -4.65 -32.72
CA VAL A 398 20.48 -4.73 -34.05
C VAL A 398 19.42 -4.73 -35.14
N PHE A 399 19.43 -3.70 -36.00
CA PHE A 399 18.62 -3.68 -37.22
C PHE A 399 18.99 -4.82 -38.18
N PRO A 400 18.02 -5.49 -38.82
CA PRO A 400 18.30 -6.46 -39.88
C PRO A 400 19.13 -5.82 -41.01
N ALA A 401 20.12 -6.56 -41.50
CA ALA A 401 21.08 -6.11 -42.52
C ALA A 401 20.48 -5.89 -43.91
#